data_AF-A0A733YEW8-F1
#
_entry.id   AF-A0A733YEW8-F1
#
_cell.length_a   1.000
_cell.length_b   1.000
_cell.length_c   1.000
_cell.angle_alpha   90.00
_cell.angle_beta   90.00
_cell.angle_gamma   90.00
#
_symmetry.space_group_name_H-M   'P 1'
#
loop_
_entity.id
_entity.type
_entity.pdbx_description
1 polymer ?
#
loop_
_entity_poly.entity_id
_entity_poly.type
_entity_poly.pdbx_seq_one_letter_code
_entity_poly.pdbx_strand_id
1 'polypeptide(L)'
;MAARPRSHKISIPNLYCKLDKRTGKIYWQYKHPVSGRFHSLGTDEVEAKKVASEANTIIAEQRTRQVLSVNDRLARMKGRRTDITVTEWIDKYIEIQNERLKHRELRPNSYRQKAKPVRLFREHCGMQYLKDISALDISE
;
A
#
# COMPACT_ATOMS: atom_id res chain seq x y z
N MET A 1 20.39 -25.24 24.75
CA MET A 1 21.56 -24.32 24.70
C MET A 1 21.04 -22.91 24.48
N ALA A 2 21.22 -22.00 25.44
CA ALA A 2 20.88 -20.59 25.24
C ALA A 2 21.92 -19.92 24.33
N ALA A 3 21.47 -19.09 23.38
CA ALA A 3 22.37 -18.34 22.51
C ALA A 3 23.27 -17.42 23.36
N ARG A 4 24.59 -17.46 23.11
CA ARG A 4 25.56 -16.65 23.83
C ARG A 4 25.22 -15.15 23.66
N PRO A 5 25.18 -14.35 24.74
CA PRO A 5 24.91 -12.92 24.64
C PRO A 5 25.87 -12.25 23.66
N ARG A 6 25.36 -11.35 22.83
CA ARG A 6 26.19 -10.62 21.86
C ARG A 6 27.23 -9.79 22.62
N SER A 7 28.52 -10.05 22.36
CA SER A 7 29.64 -9.38 23.06
C SER A 7 29.72 -7.88 22.80
N HIS A 8 29.13 -7.38 21.71
CA HIS A 8 29.13 -5.96 21.36
C HIS A 8 27.69 -5.43 21.37
N LYS A 9 27.38 -4.58 22.35
CA LYS A 9 26.07 -3.93 22.50
C LYS A 9 26.01 -2.68 21.62
N ILE A 10 25.90 -2.89 20.31
CA ILE A 10 25.69 -1.79 19.36
C ILE A 10 24.22 -1.34 19.47
N SER A 11 24.00 -0.08 19.88
CA SER A 11 22.67 0.52 20.01
C SER A 11 22.14 1.05 18.67
N ILE A 12 23.03 1.41 17.74
CA ILE A 12 22.67 2.05 16.47
C ILE A 12 22.12 0.98 15.51
N PRO A 13 20.90 1.15 14.98
CA PRO A 13 20.33 0.22 14.03
C PRO A 13 21.16 0.19 12.73
N ASN A 14 21.16 -0.97 12.06
CA ASN A 14 21.86 -1.20 10.79
C ASN A 14 23.39 -1.14 10.85
N LEU A 15 24.00 -0.89 12.02
CA LEU A 15 25.45 -0.94 12.23
C LEU A 15 25.88 -2.30 12.79
N TYR A 16 26.92 -2.88 12.19
CA TYR A 16 27.49 -4.16 12.55
C TYR A 16 28.99 -4.05 12.75
N CYS A 17 29.53 -4.81 13.70
CA CYS A 17 30.97 -4.96 13.88
C CYS A 17 31.39 -6.41 13.57
N LYS A 18 32.53 -6.57 12.92
CA LYS A 18 33.22 -7.86 12.72
C LYS A 18 34.57 -7.80 13.41
N LEU A 19 34.83 -8.74 14.30
CA LEU A 19 36.14 -8.90 14.92
C LEU A 19 36.97 -9.89 14.12
N ASP A 20 38.12 -9.45 13.63
CA ASP A 20 39.11 -10.34 13.06
C ASP A 20 39.90 -11.01 14.19
N LYS A 21 39.74 -12.33 14.34
CA LYS A 21 40.39 -13.13 15.39
C LYS A 21 41.91 -13.19 15.26
N ARG A 22 42.47 -12.94 14.05
CA ARG A 22 43.91 -13.02 13.79
C ARG A 22 44.63 -11.75 14.20
N THR A 23 44.00 -10.61 13.96
CA THR A 23 44.61 -9.28 14.18
C THR A 23 44.02 -8.52 15.37
N GLY A 24 42.90 -8.99 15.92
CA GLY A 24 42.15 -8.29 16.96
C GLY A 24 41.44 -7.02 16.47
N LYS A 25 41.50 -6.71 15.17
CA LYS A 25 40.91 -5.49 14.60
C LYS A 25 39.39 -5.63 14.48
N ILE A 26 38.69 -4.54 14.80
CA ILE A 26 37.25 -4.44 14.65
C ILE A 26 36.95 -3.67 13.37
N TYR A 27 36.22 -4.30 12.46
CA TYR A 27 35.75 -3.71 11.22
C TYR A 27 34.25 -3.41 11.30
N TRP A 28 33.88 -2.20 10.93
CA TRP A 28 32.50 -1.72 10.96
C TRP A 28 31.85 -1.85 9.58
N GLN A 29 30.59 -2.27 9.57
CA GLN A 29 29.81 -2.43 8.36
C GLN A 29 28.39 -1.89 8.58
N TYR A 30 27.88 -1.13 7.62
CA TYR A 30 26.50 -0.67 7.59
C TYR A 30 25.68 -1.56 6.65
N LYS A 31 24.52 -2.03 7.12
CA LYS A 31 23.56 -2.79 6.31
C LYS A 31 22.50 -1.85 5.78
N HIS A 32 22.47 -1.64 4.46
CA HIS A 32 21.45 -0.78 3.88
C HIS A 32 20.06 -1.43 4.04
N PRO A 33 19.06 -0.75 4.65
CA PRO A 33 17.79 -1.36 5.06
C PRO A 33 16.83 -1.71 3.92
N VAL A 34 17.05 -1.19 2.70
CA VAL A 34 16.23 -1.53 1.51
C VAL A 34 16.91 -2.63 0.68
N SER A 35 18.12 -2.40 0.19
CA SER A 35 18.87 -3.39 -0.61
C SER A 35 19.45 -4.57 0.17
N GLY A 36 19.57 -4.48 1.50
CA GLY A 36 20.18 -5.51 2.33
C GLY A 36 21.71 -5.65 2.19
N ARG A 37 22.34 -4.85 1.31
CA ARG A 37 23.79 -4.89 1.05
C ARG A 37 24.58 -4.30 2.22
N PHE A 38 25.74 -4.89 2.49
CA PHE A 38 26.69 -4.40 3.48
C PHE A 38 27.72 -3.45 2.84
N HIS A 39 27.94 -2.31 3.48
CA HIS A 39 28.95 -1.31 3.14
C HIS A 39 29.99 -1.24 4.24
N SER A 40 31.27 -1.35 3.90
CA SER A 40 32.38 -1.25 4.86
C SER A 40 32.62 0.20 5.26
N LEU A 41 32.67 0.46 6.57
CA LEU A 41 32.92 1.77 7.17
C LEU A 41 34.34 1.93 7.75
N GLY A 42 35.18 0.90 7.65
CA GLY A 42 36.55 0.93 8.19
C GLY A 42 36.65 0.42 9.62
N THR A 43 37.65 0.90 10.37
CA THR A 43 37.98 0.43 11.72
C THR A 43 37.73 1.45 12.83
N ASP A 44 37.48 2.72 12.48
CA ASP A 44 37.15 3.76 13.46
C ASP A 44 35.71 3.60 13.95
N GLU A 45 35.55 3.43 15.26
CA GLU A 45 34.24 3.29 15.90
C GLU A 45 33.43 4.58 15.90
N VAL A 46 34.08 5.72 16.15
CA VAL A 46 33.39 7.02 16.31
C VAL A 46 32.86 7.46 14.95
N GLU A 47 33.68 7.36 13.92
CA GLU A 47 33.29 7.67 12.54
C GLU A 47 32.18 6.74 12.07
N ALA A 48 32.32 5.42 12.27
CA ALA A 48 31.32 4.46 11.83
C ALA A 48 29.94 4.67 12.50
N LYS A 49 29.93 5.01 13.80
CA LYS A 49 28.69 5.34 14.52
C LYS A 49 28.04 6.60 13.98
N LYS A 50 28.83 7.64 13.69
CA LYS A 50 28.33 8.90 13.14
C LYS A 50 27.72 8.69 11.76
N VAL A 51 28.45 8.04 10.86
CA VAL A 51 28.01 7.73 9.49
C VAL A 51 26.75 6.86 9.50
N ALA A 52 26.69 5.83 10.35
CA ALA A 52 25.49 4.98 10.43
C ALA A 52 24.26 5.73 10.96
N SER A 53 24.44 6.64 11.92
CA SER A 53 23.35 7.47 12.44
C SER A 53 22.79 8.41 11.39
N GLU A 54 23.68 9.09 10.66
CA GLU A 54 23.31 9.99 9.57
C GLU A 54 22.61 9.26 8.42
N ALA A 55 23.15 8.10 8.01
CA ALA A 55 22.52 7.25 7.00
C ALA A 55 21.11 6.81 7.39
N ASN A 56 20.90 6.45 8.66
CA ASN A 56 19.56 6.10 9.16
C ASN A 56 18.59 7.28 9.11
N THR A 57 19.03 8.48 9.46
CA THR A 57 18.22 9.71 9.39
C THR A 57 17.81 10.00 7.95
N ILE A 58 18.76 9.98 7.01
CA ILE A 58 18.50 10.25 5.58
C ILE A 58 17.50 9.24 5.01
N ILE A 59 17.67 7.95 5.32
CA ILE A 59 16.77 6.91 4.80
C ILE A 59 15.37 7.03 5.42
N ALA A 60 15.26 7.36 6.70
CA ALA A 60 13.98 7.60 7.35
C ALA A 60 13.26 8.81 6.74
N GLU A 61 13.98 9.89 6.44
CA GLU A 61 13.44 11.06 5.76
C GLU A 61 12.96 10.72 4.35
N GLN A 62 13.78 10.00 3.56
CA GLN A 62 13.42 9.56 2.21
C GLN A 62 12.16 8.69 2.21
N ARG A 63 12.06 7.73 3.16
CA ARG A 63 10.87 6.89 3.32
C ARG A 63 9.64 7.72 3.66
N THR A 64 9.77 8.67 4.60
CA THR A 64 8.68 9.57 4.97
C THR A 64 8.21 10.39 3.78
N ARG A 65 9.14 10.99 3.02
CA ARG A 65 8.83 11.76 1.81
C ARG A 65 8.15 10.89 0.75
N GLN A 66 8.60 9.65 0.53
CA GLN A 66 7.96 8.72 -0.39
C GLN A 66 6.53 8.41 0.04
N VAL A 67 6.30 8.07 1.31
CA VAL A 67 4.96 7.80 1.86
C VAL A 67 4.04 9.00 1.70
N LEU A 68 4.50 10.21 2.04
CA LEU A 68 3.74 11.43 1.84
C LEU A 68 3.41 11.66 0.36
N SER A 69 4.38 11.46 -0.55
CA SER A 69 4.15 11.61 -1.98
C SER A 69 3.14 10.59 -2.54
N VAL A 70 3.14 9.36 -2.01
CA VAL A 70 2.18 8.32 -2.38
C VAL A 70 0.80 8.67 -1.81
N ASN A 71 0.73 9.14 -0.57
CA ASN A 71 -0.51 9.62 0.03
C ASN A 71 -1.09 10.81 -0.73
N ASP A 72 -0.27 11.75 -1.20
CA ASP A 72 -0.72 12.88 -2.03
C ASP A 72 -1.22 12.41 -3.39
N ARG A 73 -0.55 11.44 -4.03
CA ARG A 73 -1.04 10.81 -5.27
C ARG A 73 -2.36 10.08 -5.05
N LEU A 74 -2.47 9.31 -3.96
CA LEU A 74 -3.69 8.63 -3.55
C LEU A 74 -4.80 9.61 -3.16
N ALA A 75 -4.46 10.75 -2.55
CA ALA A 75 -5.41 11.81 -2.20
C ALA A 75 -5.89 12.54 -3.45
N ARG A 76 -5.04 12.76 -4.46
CA ARG A 76 -5.45 13.25 -5.79
C ARG A 76 -6.31 12.23 -6.53
N MET A 77 -6.01 10.94 -6.41
CA MET A 77 -6.86 9.86 -6.93
C MET A 77 -8.19 9.77 -6.18
N LYS A 78 -8.21 9.90 -4.85
CA LYS A 78 -9.43 10.03 -4.04
C LYS A 78 -10.14 11.36 -4.27
N GLY A 79 -9.44 12.39 -4.74
CA GLY A 79 -10.00 13.65 -5.22
C GLY A 79 -10.83 13.47 -6.50
N ARG A 80 -10.67 12.34 -7.21
CA ARG A 80 -11.66 11.81 -8.15
C ARG A 80 -12.77 11.07 -7.40
N ARG A 81 -13.34 11.75 -6.39
CA ARG A 81 -14.56 11.34 -5.64
C ARG A 81 -15.82 11.35 -6.53
N THR A 82 -15.68 11.41 -7.85
CA THR A 82 -16.74 11.26 -8.85
C THR A 82 -17.00 9.81 -9.19
N ASP A 83 -16.12 8.89 -8.80
CA ASP A 83 -16.14 7.53 -9.32
C ASP A 83 -16.88 6.61 -8.35
N ILE A 84 -18.18 6.46 -8.60
CA ILE A 84 -19.06 5.54 -7.88
C ILE A 84 -18.77 4.09 -8.31
N THR A 85 -18.86 3.15 -7.38
CA THR A 85 -18.82 1.72 -7.72
C THR A 85 -20.13 1.30 -8.40
N VAL A 86 -20.08 0.21 -9.16
CA VAL A 86 -21.27 -0.39 -9.79
C VAL A 86 -22.33 -0.74 -8.74
N THR A 87 -21.90 -1.30 -7.62
CA THR A 87 -22.79 -1.65 -6.51
C THR A 87 -23.54 -0.42 -5.96
N GLU A 88 -22.82 0.66 -5.67
CA GLU A 88 -23.42 1.90 -5.17
C GLU A 88 -24.38 2.55 -6.19
N TRP A 89 -24.04 2.49 -7.48
CA TRP A 89 -24.92 2.96 -8.54
C TRP A 89 -26.20 2.11 -8.66
N ILE A 90 -26.06 0.78 -8.59
CA ILE A 90 -27.18 -0.16 -8.64
C ILE A 90 -28.16 0.10 -7.49
N ASP A 91 -27.68 0.35 -6.28
CA ASP A 91 -28.54 0.62 -5.13
C ASP A 91 -29.38 1.89 -5.35
N LYS A 92 -28.75 2.98 -5.82
CA LYS A 92 -29.47 4.21 -6.21
C LYS A 92 -30.45 3.97 -7.36
N TYR A 93 -30.07 3.16 -8.34
CA TYR A 93 -30.95 2.80 -9.45
C TYR A 93 -32.21 2.07 -8.97
N ILE A 94 -32.07 1.12 -8.04
CA ILE A 94 -33.18 0.38 -7.46
C ILE A 94 -34.11 1.32 -6.69
N GLU A 95 -33.57 2.26 -5.92
CA GLU A 95 -34.34 3.30 -5.23
C GLU A 95 -35.21 4.09 -6.22
N ILE A 96 -34.62 4.59 -7.32
CA ILE A 96 -35.34 5.32 -8.36
C ILE A 96 -36.42 4.43 -9.01
N GLN A 97 -36.13 3.15 -9.31
CA GLN A 97 -37.14 2.25 -9.87
C GLN A 97 -38.30 2.00 -8.89
N ASN A 98 -38.03 1.95 -7.59
CA ASN A 98 -39.05 1.81 -6.56
C ASN A 98 -39.94 3.05 -6.46
N GLU A 99 -39.36 4.25 -6.55
CA GLU A 99 -40.12 5.50 -6.58
C GLU A 99 -41.04 5.55 -7.81
N ARG A 100 -40.51 5.22 -9.00
CA ARG A 100 -41.33 5.16 -10.23
C ARG A 100 -42.45 4.13 -10.17
N LEU A 101 -42.25 3.03 -9.45
CA LEU A 101 -43.30 2.06 -9.17
C LEU A 101 -44.38 2.63 -8.24
N LYS A 102 -43.99 3.36 -7.19
CA LYS A 102 -44.91 4.05 -6.26
C LYS A 102 -45.74 5.12 -6.97
N HIS A 103 -45.12 5.89 -7.85
CA HIS A 103 -45.78 6.93 -8.67
C HIS A 103 -46.62 6.36 -9.83
N ARG A 104 -46.74 5.02 -9.95
CA ARG A 104 -47.46 4.31 -11.03
C ARG A 104 -46.95 4.63 -12.45
N GLU A 105 -45.76 5.18 -12.57
CA GLU A 105 -45.09 5.41 -13.86
C GLU A 105 -44.57 4.09 -14.46
N LEU A 106 -44.32 3.09 -13.61
CA LEU A 106 -43.81 1.80 -14.01
C LEU A 106 -44.79 0.67 -13.67
N ARG A 107 -45.03 -0.23 -14.62
CA ARG A 107 -45.84 -1.43 -14.36
C ARG A 107 -45.07 -2.41 -13.46
N PRO A 108 -45.72 -3.10 -12.50
CA PRO A 108 -45.07 -4.09 -11.63
C PRO A 108 -44.38 -5.23 -12.39
N ASN A 109 -44.87 -5.59 -13.56
CA ASN A 109 -44.27 -6.63 -14.39
C ASN A 109 -42.95 -6.17 -15.01
N SER A 110 -42.88 -4.90 -15.45
CA SER A 110 -41.67 -4.29 -16.00
C SER A 110 -40.58 -4.10 -14.94
N TYR A 111 -40.97 -3.80 -13.71
CA TYR A 111 -40.04 -3.75 -12.57
C TYR A 111 -39.39 -5.12 -12.31
N ARG A 112 -40.18 -6.20 -12.28
CA ARG A 112 -39.68 -7.56 -12.06
C ARG A 112 -38.73 -8.04 -13.15
N GLN A 113 -38.98 -7.68 -14.42
CA GLN A 113 -38.09 -8.02 -15.53
C GLN A 113 -36.70 -7.39 -15.40
N LYS A 114 -36.59 -6.21 -14.78
CA LYS A 114 -35.32 -5.51 -14.56
C LYS A 114 -34.46 -6.10 -13.43
N ALA A 115 -35.06 -6.88 -12.52
CA ALA A 115 -34.34 -7.44 -11.38
C ALA A 115 -33.24 -8.43 -11.80
N LYS A 116 -33.51 -9.28 -12.80
CA LYS A 116 -32.54 -10.29 -13.27
C LYS A 116 -31.29 -9.67 -13.91
N PRO A 117 -31.39 -8.73 -14.87
CA PRO A 117 -30.21 -8.04 -15.42
C PRO A 117 -29.40 -7.28 -14.37
N VAL A 118 -30.07 -6.58 -13.45
CA VAL A 118 -29.38 -5.82 -12.38
C VAL A 118 -28.61 -6.76 -11.45
N ARG A 119 -29.18 -7.93 -11.12
CA ARG A 119 -28.49 -8.93 -10.30
C ARG A 119 -27.25 -9.47 -10.99
N LEU A 120 -27.36 -9.85 -12.27
CA LEU A 120 -26.21 -10.34 -13.05
C LEU A 120 -25.12 -9.26 -13.14
N PHE A 121 -25.49 -8.02 -13.42
CA PHE A 121 -24.52 -6.92 -13.48
C PHE A 121 -23.80 -6.69 -12.14
N ARG A 122 -24.50 -6.89 -11.02
CA ARG A 122 -23.91 -6.83 -9.67
C ARG A 122 -22.94 -7.98 -9.40
N GLU A 123 -23.28 -9.20 -9.85
CA GLU A 123 -22.44 -10.40 -9.68
C GLU A 123 -21.14 -10.30 -10.50
N HIS A 124 -21.20 -9.80 -11.74
CA HIS A 124 -20.05 -9.71 -12.63
C HIS A 124 -19.18 -8.48 -12.39
N CYS A 125 -19.77 -7.30 -12.16
CA CYS A 125 -19.06 -6.01 -12.14
C CYS A 125 -19.15 -5.26 -10.80
N GLY A 126 -19.74 -5.84 -9.75
CA GLY A 126 -20.12 -5.11 -8.54
C GLY A 126 -19.01 -4.34 -7.82
N MET A 127 -17.79 -4.88 -7.80
CA MET A 127 -16.63 -4.25 -7.13
C MET A 127 -15.85 -3.29 -8.03
N GLN A 128 -16.21 -3.18 -9.31
CA GLN A 128 -15.57 -2.28 -10.26
C GLN A 128 -16.15 -0.86 -10.13
N TYR A 129 -15.34 0.14 -10.49
CA TYR A 129 -15.83 1.51 -10.64
C TYR A 129 -16.56 1.67 -11.96
N LEU A 130 -17.65 2.44 -11.98
CA LEU A 130 -18.51 2.58 -13.16
C LEU A 130 -17.75 3.06 -14.41
N LYS A 131 -16.75 3.94 -14.22
CA LYS A 131 -15.87 4.47 -15.26
C LYS A 131 -14.87 3.47 -15.84
N ASP A 132 -14.58 2.39 -15.10
CA ASP A 132 -13.56 1.42 -15.45
C ASP A 132 -14.16 0.22 -16.21
N ILE A 133 -15.49 0.17 -16.34
CA ILE A 133 -16.20 -0.84 -17.13
C ILE A 133 -16.02 -0.53 -18.62
N SER A 134 -15.41 -1.46 -19.33
CA SER A 134 -15.24 -1.39 -20.79
C SER A 134 -16.36 -2.14 -21.52
N ALA A 135 -16.48 -1.90 -22.82
CA ALA A 135 -17.43 -2.64 -23.65
C ALA A 135 -17.17 -4.15 -23.68
N LEU A 136 -15.92 -4.57 -23.43
CA LEU A 136 -15.54 -5.98 -23.36
C LEU A 136 -16.19 -6.65 -22.13
N ASP A 137 -16.15 -5.98 -20.98
CA ASP A 137 -16.71 -6.47 -19.72
C ASP A 137 -18.24 -6.62 -19.75
N ILE A 138 -18.91 -5.96 -20.70
CA ILE A 138 -20.37 -6.04 -20.92
C ILE A 138 -20.72 -7.13 -21.95
N SER A 139 -19.77 -7.54 -22.79
CA SER A 139 -19.98 -8.49 -23.89
C SER A 139 -19.81 -9.96 -23.51
N GLU A 140 -19.25 -10.24 -22.33
CA GLU A 140 -19.15 -11.59 -21.73
C GLU A 140 -20.45 -12.00 -21.01
#